data_AF-A0A1C2IML2-F1
#
_entry.id   AF-A0A1C2IML2-F1
#
_cell.length_a   1.000
_cell.length_b   1.000
_cell.length_c   1.000
_cell.angle_alpha   90.00
_cell.angle_beta   90.00
_cell.angle_gamma   90.00
#
_symmetry.space_group_name_H-M   'P 1'
#
loop_
_entity.id
_entity.type
_entity.pdbx_description
1 polymer ?
#
loop_
_entity_poly.entity_id
_entity_poly.type
_entity_poly.pdbx_seq_one_letter_code
_entity_poly.pdbx_strand_id
1 'polypeptide(L)'
;MPKAWEKLDLQGAGVQSLQIRLQKLQKKPLWAYLYWFLFPFGAHRFYLEESWAWVFPLVTTAVVVLAVLGLLWEAIGLAVLMLAFALWDLSRISHWISTYNKELRKASWFARQTPAAPAGYQGRTDTGEAPAQWQRELQNYTATKESERAGHPAAQNPANKGFAPGQRRMSFAEQEKLLREIASAPKGEKPKDH
;
A
#
# COMPACT_ATOMS: atom_id res chain seq x y z
N MET A 1 -14.45 17.66 -6.81
CA MET A 1 -13.92 18.42 -5.66
C MET A 1 -12.55 18.96 -6.01
N PRO A 2 -12.30 20.27 -5.88
CA PRO A 2 -10.99 20.84 -6.20
C PRO A 2 -9.96 20.32 -5.21
N LYS A 3 -8.80 19.89 -5.72
CA LYS A 3 -7.69 19.30 -4.95
C LYS A 3 -6.94 20.36 -4.13
N ALA A 4 -7.65 21.06 -3.26
CA ALA A 4 -7.07 22.11 -2.41
C ALA A 4 -5.98 21.55 -1.47
N TRP A 5 -6.09 20.27 -1.11
CA TRP A 5 -5.09 19.55 -0.31
C TRP A 5 -3.73 19.37 -1.04
N GLU A 6 -3.70 19.35 -2.38
CA GLU A 6 -2.46 19.13 -3.16
C GLU A 6 -1.53 20.36 -3.12
N LYS A 7 -2.06 21.54 -2.72
CA LYS A 7 -1.29 22.78 -2.56
C LYS A 7 -0.81 23.04 -1.13
N LEU A 8 -1.26 22.25 -0.15
CA LEU A 8 -0.73 22.26 1.22
C LEU A 8 0.53 21.39 1.26
N ASP A 9 1.57 21.83 0.54
CA ASP A 9 2.88 21.21 0.61
C ASP A 9 3.55 21.65 1.90
N LEU A 10 3.34 20.88 2.97
CA LEU A 10 4.14 20.98 4.18
C LEU A 10 5.57 20.59 3.77
N GLN A 11 6.42 21.59 3.55
CA GLN A 11 7.79 21.50 3.01
C GLN A 11 8.78 20.61 3.81
N GLY A 12 8.30 19.80 4.77
CA GLY A 12 9.08 18.80 5.48
C GLY A 12 8.96 17.42 4.83
N ALA A 13 9.97 16.58 5.01
CA ALA A 13 10.07 15.19 4.55
C ALA A 13 8.97 14.26 5.12
N GLY A 14 7.71 14.52 4.80
CA GLY A 14 6.54 13.76 5.23
C GLY A 14 6.02 12.78 4.18
N VAL A 15 5.16 11.87 4.62
CA VAL A 15 4.49 10.86 3.79
C VAL A 15 3.65 11.51 2.67
N GLN A 16 3.16 12.74 2.88
CA GLN A 16 2.35 13.47 1.90
C GLN A 16 3.12 13.89 0.64
N SER A 17 4.32 14.49 0.79
CA SER A 17 5.15 14.87 -0.36
C SER A 17 5.64 13.63 -1.14
N LEU A 18 5.86 12.51 -0.44
CA LEU A 18 6.14 11.21 -1.05
C LEU A 18 4.93 10.71 -1.88
N GLN A 19 3.72 10.81 -1.34
CA GLN A 19 2.51 10.39 -2.05
C GLN A 19 2.26 11.24 -3.31
N ILE A 20 2.46 12.56 -3.24
CA ILE A 20 2.35 13.46 -4.41
C ILE A 20 3.40 13.10 -5.46
N ARG A 21 4.65 12.87 -5.05
CA ARG A 21 5.71 12.45 -5.97
C ARG A 21 5.40 11.09 -6.61
N LEU A 22 4.91 10.13 -5.82
CA LEU A 22 4.49 8.82 -6.31
C LEU A 22 3.35 8.92 -7.32
N GLN A 23 2.33 9.74 -7.06
CA GLN A 23 1.23 9.95 -8.00
C GLN A 23 1.71 10.54 -9.34
N LYS A 24 2.74 11.39 -9.32
CA LYS A 24 3.34 11.95 -10.54
C LYS A 24 4.15 10.91 -11.34
N LEU A 25 4.79 9.96 -10.65
CA LEU A 25 5.64 8.93 -11.27
C LEU A 25 4.88 7.66 -11.70
N GLN A 26 3.68 7.43 -11.16
CA GLN A 26 2.86 6.28 -11.52
C GLN A 26 2.48 6.29 -13.01
N LYS A 27 2.59 5.12 -13.64
CA LYS A 27 2.16 4.93 -15.02
C LYS A 27 0.63 4.94 -15.06
N LYS A 28 0.09 5.63 -16.07
CA LYS A 28 -1.36 5.87 -16.21
C LYS A 28 -1.95 4.90 -17.23
N PRO A 29 -3.09 4.27 -16.94
CA PRO A 29 -3.69 3.28 -17.84
C PRO A 29 -4.08 3.86 -19.19
N LEU A 30 -4.64 5.07 -19.21
CA LEU A 30 -5.03 5.74 -20.45
C LEU A 30 -3.87 5.88 -21.43
N TRP A 31 -2.70 6.28 -20.93
CA TRP A 31 -1.51 6.44 -21.78
C TRP A 31 -0.98 5.10 -22.28
N ALA A 32 -0.99 4.05 -21.46
CA ALA A 32 -0.58 2.72 -21.89
C ALA A 32 -1.45 2.19 -23.03
N TYR A 33 -2.78 2.36 -22.95
CA TYR A 33 -3.68 1.98 -24.04
C TYR A 33 -3.51 2.86 -25.29
N LEU A 34 -3.24 4.16 -25.12
CA LEU A 34 -2.98 5.05 -26.25
C LEU A 34 -1.69 4.66 -26.99
N TYR A 35 -0.63 4.30 -26.26
CA TYR A 35 0.61 3.78 -26.84
C TYR A 35 0.46 2.39 -27.45
N TRP A 36 -0.57 1.62 -27.09
CA TRP A 36 -0.83 0.32 -27.69
C TRP A 36 -1.29 0.45 -29.16
N PHE A 37 -1.91 1.56 -29.57
CA PHE A 37 -2.16 1.79 -31.01
C PHE A 37 -0.88 1.85 -31.84
N LEU A 38 0.26 2.14 -31.21
CA LEU A 38 1.59 2.13 -31.80
C LEU A 38 2.33 0.81 -31.48
N PHE A 39 1.60 -0.30 -31.28
CA PHE A 39 2.20 -1.61 -30.97
C PHE A 39 3.22 -2.11 -32.00
N PRO A 40 3.13 -1.84 -33.32
CA PRO A 40 4.14 -2.33 -34.26
C PRO A 40 5.54 -1.78 -33.94
N PHE A 41 5.60 -0.59 -33.34
CA PHE A 41 6.83 0.05 -32.90
C PHE A 41 7.24 -0.33 -31.46
N GLY A 42 6.40 -1.10 -30.74
CA GLY A 42 6.64 -1.46 -29.34
C GLY A 42 6.43 -0.33 -28.34
N ALA A 43 5.79 0.78 -28.72
CA ALA A 43 5.69 1.99 -27.90
C ALA A 43 5.07 1.74 -26.51
N HIS A 44 4.05 0.88 -26.42
CA HIS A 44 3.43 0.50 -25.15
C HIS A 44 4.41 -0.20 -24.20
N ARG A 45 5.31 -1.06 -24.71
CA ARG A 45 6.32 -1.73 -23.90
C ARG A 45 7.46 -0.81 -23.49
N PHE A 46 7.88 0.09 -24.37
CA PHE A 46 8.84 1.14 -24.01
C PHE A 46 8.27 2.07 -22.92
N TYR A 47 6.99 2.42 -22.99
CA TYR A 47 6.33 3.20 -21.94
C TYR A 47 6.32 2.48 -20.59
N LEU A 48 6.15 1.16 -20.59
CA LEU A 48 6.16 0.31 -19.40
C LEU A 48 7.57 -0.11 -18.96
N GLU A 49 8.63 0.30 -19.68
CA GLU A 49 10.04 0.00 -19.38
C GLU A 49 10.35 -1.51 -19.35
N GLU A 50 9.66 -2.30 -20.18
CA GLU A 50 9.85 -3.75 -20.26
C GLU A 50 11.09 -4.10 -21.11
N SER A 51 11.95 -5.02 -20.65
CA SER A 51 13.25 -5.34 -21.30
C SER A 51 13.15 -5.98 -22.70
N TRP A 52 11.94 -6.34 -23.12
CA TRP A 52 11.61 -7.07 -24.34
C TRP A 52 10.73 -6.19 -25.25
N ALA A 53 10.76 -4.86 -25.04
CA ALA A 53 10.10 -3.88 -25.89
C ALA A 53 10.58 -3.91 -27.35
N TRP A 54 11.83 -4.32 -27.59
CA TRP A 54 12.46 -4.38 -28.91
C TRP A 54 11.93 -5.54 -29.79
N VAL A 55 11.18 -6.49 -29.23
CA VAL A 55 10.64 -7.62 -30.01
C VAL A 55 9.66 -7.15 -31.07
N PHE A 56 8.76 -6.23 -30.73
CA PHE A 56 7.77 -5.69 -31.67
C PHE A 56 8.40 -4.99 -32.89
N PRO A 57 9.32 -4.01 -32.73
CA PRO A 57 9.95 -3.39 -33.89
C PRO A 57 10.76 -4.40 -34.71
N LEU A 58 11.42 -5.38 -34.08
CA LEU A 58 12.15 -6.42 -34.81
C LEU A 58 11.22 -7.30 -35.66
N VAL A 59 10.09 -7.74 -35.11
CA VAL A 59 9.10 -8.52 -35.85
C VAL A 59 8.47 -7.67 -36.97
N THR A 60 8.15 -6.41 -36.71
CA THR A 60 7.66 -5.48 -37.73
C THR A 60 8.67 -5.30 -38.87
N THR A 61 9.96 -5.14 -38.55
CA THR A 61 11.03 -5.10 -39.57
C THR A 61 11.08 -6.41 -40.37
N ALA A 62 10.97 -7.57 -39.71
CA ALA A 62 10.96 -8.85 -40.40
C ALA A 62 9.75 -9.00 -41.36
N VAL A 63 8.56 -8.56 -40.95
CA VAL A 63 7.37 -8.54 -41.82
C VAL A 63 7.61 -7.67 -43.06
N VAL A 64 8.18 -6.48 -42.89
CA VAL A 64 8.48 -5.58 -44.01
C VAL A 64 9.52 -6.18 -44.95
N VAL A 65 10.59 -6.78 -44.41
CA VAL A 65 11.63 -7.44 -45.22
C VAL A 65 11.05 -8.60 -46.02
N LEU A 66 10.23 -9.45 -45.41
CA LEU A 66 9.56 -10.56 -46.11
C LEU A 66 8.65 -10.06 -47.24
N ALA A 67 7.90 -8.98 -47.00
CA ALA A 67 7.04 -8.37 -48.01
C ALA A 67 7.85 -7.81 -49.19
N VAL A 68 8.98 -7.13 -48.92
CA VAL A 68 9.87 -6.60 -49.96
C VAL A 68 10.52 -7.71 -50.79
N LEU A 69 10.81 -8.86 -50.17
CA LEU A 69 11.34 -10.05 -50.86
C LEU A 69 10.28 -10.82 -51.67
N GLY A 70 9.01 -10.38 -51.66
CA GLY A 70 7.92 -11.02 -52.38
C GLY A 70 7.30 -12.23 -51.65
N LEU A 71 7.73 -12.52 -50.43
CA LEU A 71 7.23 -13.60 -49.57
C LEU A 71 5.97 -13.16 -48.81
N LEU A 72 4.91 -12.87 -49.56
CA LEU A 72 3.69 -12.26 -49.03
C LEU A 72 2.95 -13.18 -48.05
N TRP A 73 2.91 -14.48 -48.30
CA TRP A 73 2.19 -15.42 -47.42
C TRP A 73 2.88 -15.57 -46.07
N GLU A 74 4.22 -15.60 -46.05
CA GLU A 74 5.05 -15.62 -44.87
C GLU A 74 4.91 -14.31 -44.09
N ALA A 75 4.94 -13.17 -44.80
CA ALA A 75 4.72 -11.85 -44.19
C ALA A 75 3.33 -11.74 -43.53
N ILE A 76 2.28 -12.22 -44.22
CA ILE A 76 0.91 -12.25 -43.67
C ILE A 76 0.84 -13.17 -42.45
N GLY A 77 1.40 -14.39 -42.54
CA GLY A 77 1.42 -15.33 -41.42
C GLY A 77 2.09 -14.74 -40.18
N LEU A 78 3.24 -14.09 -40.37
CA LEU A 78 3.96 -13.42 -39.29
C LEU A 78 3.18 -12.21 -38.74
N ALA A 79 2.55 -11.42 -39.60
CA ALA A 79 1.72 -10.28 -39.19
C ALA A 79 0.49 -10.70 -38.38
N VAL A 80 -0.19 -11.80 -38.78
CA VAL A 80 -1.33 -12.37 -38.03
C VAL A 80 -0.87 -12.88 -36.66
N LEU A 81 0.27 -13.57 -36.59
CA LEU A 81 0.83 -14.04 -35.33
C LEU A 81 1.20 -12.85 -34.41
N MET A 82 1.81 -11.81 -34.97
CA MET A 82 2.12 -10.57 -34.24
C MET A 82 0.83 -9.91 -33.70
N LEU A 83 -0.23 -9.85 -34.49
CA LEU A 83 -1.51 -9.28 -34.08
C LEU A 83 -2.15 -10.10 -32.95
N ALA A 84 -2.14 -11.44 -33.05
CA ALA A 84 -2.63 -12.32 -32.01
C ALA A 84 -1.86 -12.12 -30.69
N PHE A 85 -0.53 -12.00 -30.78
CA PHE A 85 0.31 -11.69 -29.64
C PHE A 85 0.01 -10.29 -29.06
N ALA A 86 -0.21 -9.28 -29.89
CA ALA A 86 -0.56 -7.92 -29.45
C ALA A 86 -1.92 -7.85 -28.73
N LEU A 87 -2.90 -8.66 -29.15
CA LEU A 87 -4.19 -8.78 -28.47
C LEU A 87 -4.07 -9.51 -27.12
N TRP A 88 -3.24 -10.54 -27.07
CA TRP A 88 -2.91 -11.20 -25.80
C TRP A 88 -2.20 -10.23 -24.84
N ASP A 89 -1.25 -9.46 -25.34
CA ASP A 89 -0.53 -8.40 -24.63
C ASP A 89 -1.48 -7.34 -24.05
N LEU A 90 -2.48 -6.90 -24.85
CA LEU A 90 -3.50 -5.94 -24.43
C LEU A 90 -4.24 -6.37 -23.15
N SER A 91 -4.54 -7.66 -23.01
CA SER A 91 -5.20 -8.21 -21.81
C SER A 91 -4.32 -8.17 -20.55
N ARG A 92 -3.00 -8.05 -20.73
CA ARG A 92 -1.99 -8.05 -19.65
C ARG A 92 -1.53 -6.66 -19.23
N ILE A 93 -1.76 -5.62 -20.03
CA ILE A 93 -1.34 -4.24 -19.72
C ILE A 93 -1.75 -3.79 -18.32
N SER A 94 -2.99 -4.07 -17.91
CA SER A 94 -3.49 -3.72 -16.57
C SER A 94 -2.66 -4.37 -15.46
N HIS A 95 -2.27 -5.63 -15.65
CA HIS A 95 -1.44 -6.35 -14.70
C HIS A 95 -0.04 -5.75 -14.61
N TRP A 96 0.59 -5.43 -15.74
CA TRP A 96 1.92 -4.81 -15.77
C TRP A 96 1.94 -3.43 -15.12
N ILE A 97 0.94 -2.59 -15.38
CA ILE A 97 0.81 -1.29 -14.71
C ILE A 97 0.70 -1.49 -13.19
N SER A 98 -0.07 -2.48 -12.74
CA SER A 98 -0.22 -2.78 -11.32
C SER A 98 1.10 -3.22 -10.69
N THR A 99 1.84 -4.11 -11.37
CA THR A 99 3.15 -4.58 -10.92
C THR A 99 4.17 -3.44 -10.87
N TYR A 100 4.31 -2.68 -11.95
CA TYR A 100 5.21 -1.52 -12.01
C TYR A 100 4.88 -0.49 -10.92
N ASN A 101 3.61 -0.11 -10.76
CA ASN A 101 3.20 0.85 -9.74
C ASN A 101 3.35 0.31 -8.30
N LYS A 102 3.37 -1.01 -8.09
CA LYS A 102 3.70 -1.64 -6.81
C LYS A 102 5.20 -1.59 -6.55
N GLU A 103 6.02 -1.91 -7.56
CA GLU A 103 7.48 -1.85 -7.46
C GLU A 103 7.97 -0.43 -7.23
N LEU A 104 7.43 0.55 -7.95
CA LEU A 104 7.71 1.97 -7.74
C LEU A 104 7.41 2.41 -6.30
N ARG A 105 6.28 1.94 -5.73
CA ARG A 105 5.93 2.20 -4.33
C ARG A 105 6.96 1.59 -3.37
N LYS A 106 7.32 0.32 -3.57
CA LYS A 106 8.35 -0.35 -2.76
C LYS A 106 9.68 0.40 -2.84
N ALA A 107 10.17 0.68 -4.05
CA ALA A 107 11.42 1.39 -4.29
C ALA A 107 11.43 2.76 -3.60
N SER A 108 10.34 3.53 -3.71
CA SER A 108 10.24 4.85 -3.06
C SER A 108 10.23 4.77 -1.52
N TRP A 109 9.65 3.70 -0.97
CA TRP A 109 9.56 3.48 0.47
C TRP A 109 10.93 3.04 1.02
N PHE A 110 11.56 2.04 0.39
CA PHE A 110 12.86 1.54 0.80
C PHE A 110 14.01 2.54 0.54
N ALA A 111 13.97 3.32 -0.54
CA ALA A 111 14.98 4.34 -0.83
C ALA A 111 15.06 5.46 0.24
N ARG A 112 14.00 5.67 1.03
CA ARG A 112 13.98 6.62 2.15
C ARG A 112 14.10 5.95 3.53
N GLN A 113 13.78 4.66 3.64
CA GLN A 113 13.80 3.92 4.91
C GLN A 113 15.14 3.35 5.33
N THR A 114 16.21 3.61 4.59
CA THR A 114 17.56 3.52 5.13
C THR A 114 18.13 4.91 5.39
N PRO A 115 17.73 5.60 6.48
CA PRO A 115 18.76 6.30 7.24
C PRO A 115 19.88 5.28 7.45
N ALA A 116 21.12 5.62 7.12
CA ALA A 116 22.26 4.86 7.63
C ALA A 116 21.99 4.69 9.12
N ALA A 117 21.98 3.44 9.58
CA ALA A 117 21.74 3.16 10.98
C ALA A 117 22.60 4.13 11.81
N PRO A 118 22.03 4.86 12.79
CA PRO A 118 22.76 5.89 13.52
C PRO A 118 24.16 5.38 13.89
N ALA A 119 25.20 6.21 13.81
CA ALA A 119 26.55 5.74 14.15
C ALA A 119 26.53 5.11 15.56
N GLY A 120 26.82 3.81 15.65
CA GLY A 120 26.68 3.02 16.89
C GLY A 120 25.38 2.22 17.03
N TYR A 121 24.50 2.21 16.02
CA TYR A 121 23.37 1.28 15.92
C TYR A 121 23.93 -0.11 15.65
N GLN A 122 24.29 -0.77 16.74
CA GLN A 122 24.28 -2.22 16.78
C GLN A 122 22.81 -2.59 16.60
N GLY A 123 22.46 -3.19 15.47
CA GLY A 123 21.20 -3.93 15.40
C GLY A 123 21.14 -4.90 16.58
N ARG A 124 19.98 -5.53 16.83
CA ARG A 124 19.98 -6.73 17.67
C ARG A 124 20.80 -7.78 16.95
N THR A 125 22.10 -7.79 17.20
CA THR A 125 22.96 -8.92 16.95
C THR A 125 22.29 -10.09 17.64
N ASP A 126 22.27 -11.24 16.99
CA ASP A 126 22.10 -12.53 17.66
C ASP A 126 23.30 -12.76 18.60
N THR A 127 23.53 -11.83 19.54
CA THR A 127 24.28 -12.09 20.76
C THR A 127 23.52 -13.24 21.38
N GLY A 128 24.17 -14.39 21.50
CA GLY A 128 23.64 -15.64 22.03
C GLY A 128 23.21 -15.58 23.49
N GLU A 129 22.64 -14.45 23.93
CA GLU A 129 21.85 -14.31 25.13
C GLU A 129 20.71 -15.32 25.08
N ALA A 130 20.61 -16.08 26.16
CA ALA A 130 19.75 -17.25 26.23
C ALA A 130 18.31 -16.86 25.83
N PRO A 131 17.63 -17.64 24.96
CA PRO A 131 16.29 -17.33 24.44
C PRO A 131 15.24 -17.02 25.52
N ALA A 132 15.49 -17.44 26.76
CA ALA A 132 14.66 -17.21 27.94
C ALA A 132 14.68 -15.76 28.50
N GLN A 133 15.71 -14.95 28.25
CA GLN A 133 15.74 -13.54 28.69
C GLN A 133 14.98 -12.66 27.70
N TRP A 134 15.19 -12.90 26.40
CA TRP A 134 14.46 -12.24 25.32
C TRP A 134 12.94 -12.44 25.41
N GLN A 135 12.50 -13.68 25.64
CA GLN A 135 11.08 -13.98 25.81
C GLN A 135 10.46 -13.22 26.99
N ARG A 136 11.22 -13.03 28.08
CA ARG A 136 10.78 -12.24 29.24
C ARG A 136 10.68 -10.75 28.92
N GLU A 137 11.64 -10.18 28.19
CA GLU A 137 11.56 -8.78 27.75
C GLU A 137 10.39 -8.53 26.80
N LEU A 138 10.14 -9.42 25.84
CA LEU A 138 8.98 -9.35 24.96
C LEU A 138 7.65 -9.42 25.72
N GLN A 139 7.56 -10.34 26.68
CA GLN A 139 6.37 -10.48 27.52
C GLN A 139 6.14 -9.22 28.36
N ASN A 140 7.19 -8.68 28.98
CA ASN A 140 7.11 -7.45 29.77
C ASN A 140 6.70 -6.25 28.90
N TYR A 141 7.30 -6.10 27.71
CA TYR A 141 6.94 -5.02 26.79
C TYR A 141 5.49 -5.12 26.31
N THR A 142 5.03 -6.33 25.97
CA THR A 142 3.63 -6.58 25.58
C THR A 142 2.68 -6.24 26.72
N ALA A 143 2.99 -6.69 27.94
CA ALA A 143 2.19 -6.41 29.14
C ALA A 143 2.11 -4.91 29.44
N THR A 144 3.23 -4.17 29.34
CA THR A 144 3.24 -2.72 29.52
C THR A 144 2.41 -2.04 28.44
N LYS A 145 2.55 -2.44 27.16
CA LYS A 145 1.78 -1.84 26.06
C LYS A 145 0.29 -2.15 26.13
N GLU A 146 -0.09 -3.33 26.60
CA GLU A 146 -1.48 -3.68 26.88
C GLU A 146 -2.04 -2.87 28.04
N SER A 147 -1.24 -2.61 29.09
CA SER A 147 -1.64 -1.76 30.21
C SER A 147 -1.77 -0.27 29.84
N GLU A 148 -0.96 0.20 28.90
CA GLU A 148 -1.01 1.57 28.35
C GLU A 148 -2.14 1.75 27.33
N ARG A 149 -2.71 0.64 26.82
CA ARG A 149 -3.82 0.68 25.86
C ARG A 149 -5.10 1.05 26.59
N ALA A 150 -5.29 2.37 26.75
CA ALA A 150 -6.47 2.98 27.34
C ALA A 150 -7.76 2.33 26.78
N GLY A 151 -8.43 1.51 27.60
CA GLY A 151 -9.73 0.92 27.30
C GLY A 151 -9.89 -0.60 27.51
N HIS A 152 -8.84 -1.36 27.81
CA HIS A 152 -8.98 -2.77 28.14
C HIS A 152 -8.44 -3.06 29.55
N PRO A 153 -9.28 -3.48 30.52
CA PRO A 153 -8.74 -3.94 31.80
C PRO A 153 -7.99 -5.26 31.56
N ALA A 154 -6.68 -5.25 31.83
CA ALA A 154 -5.93 -6.47 32.05
C ALA A 154 -6.62 -7.22 33.19
N ALA A 155 -7.09 -8.43 32.92
CA ALA A 155 -7.69 -9.27 33.93
C ALA A 155 -6.64 -9.59 34.99
N GLN A 156 -6.86 -9.13 36.22
CA GLN A 156 -6.84 -9.90 37.47
C GLN A 156 -6.53 -8.95 38.64
N ASN A 157 -7.60 -8.36 39.17
CA ASN A 157 -7.63 -7.97 40.57
C ASN A 157 -9.05 -8.30 41.08
N PRO A 158 -9.25 -9.35 41.91
CA PRO A 158 -10.58 -9.81 42.31
C PRO A 158 -11.32 -8.84 43.24
N ALA A 159 -10.71 -7.70 43.59
CA ALA A 159 -11.29 -6.69 44.46
C ALA A 159 -11.97 -5.53 43.71
N ASN A 160 -11.83 -5.42 42.38
CA ASN A 160 -12.47 -4.35 41.62
C ASN A 160 -13.72 -4.86 40.91
N LYS A 161 -14.86 -4.21 41.20
CA LYS A 161 -16.15 -4.37 40.51
C LYS A 161 -16.01 -3.92 39.05
N GLY A 162 -15.41 -4.75 38.22
CA GLY A 162 -15.35 -4.63 36.77
C GLY A 162 -16.12 -5.77 36.12
N PHE A 163 -16.80 -5.47 35.02
CA PHE A 163 -17.68 -6.39 34.29
C PHE A 163 -17.02 -7.74 34.02
N ALA A 164 -17.66 -8.80 34.52
CA ALA A 164 -17.17 -10.17 34.40
C ALA A 164 -17.24 -10.68 32.94
N PRO A 165 -16.34 -11.58 32.52
CA PRO A 165 -16.37 -12.16 31.19
C PRO A 165 -17.66 -12.98 31.04
N GLY A 166 -18.54 -12.54 30.14
CA GLY A 166 -19.88 -13.10 29.94
C GLY A 166 -21.01 -12.08 30.05
N GLN A 167 -20.75 -10.87 30.58
CA GLN A 167 -21.75 -9.81 30.55
C GLN A 167 -21.86 -9.20 29.15
N ARG A 168 -23.09 -9.25 28.61
CA ARG A 168 -23.46 -8.71 27.30
C ARG A 168 -23.07 -7.23 27.26
N ARG A 169 -22.25 -6.84 26.28
CA ARG A 169 -21.93 -5.42 26.04
C ARG A 169 -23.24 -4.68 25.79
N MET A 170 -23.44 -3.57 26.50
CA MET A 170 -24.63 -2.72 26.30
C MET A 170 -24.73 -2.32 24.84
N SER A 171 -25.91 -2.49 24.27
CA SER A 171 -26.17 -2.11 22.89
C SER A 171 -26.04 -0.60 22.71
N PHE A 172 -25.77 -0.15 21.49
CA PHE A 172 -25.62 1.28 21.18
C PHE A 172 -26.84 2.11 21.63
N ALA A 173 -28.04 1.52 21.53
CA ALA A 173 -29.28 2.14 21.99
C ALA A 173 -29.35 2.31 23.51
N GLU A 174 -28.83 1.35 24.28
CA GLU A 174 -28.74 1.45 25.74
C GLU A 174 -27.69 2.49 26.16
N GLN A 175 -26.58 2.59 25.41
CA GLN A 175 -25.55 3.60 25.66
C GLN A 175 -26.08 5.01 25.41
N GLU A 176 -26.83 5.24 24.32
CA GLU A 176 -27.47 6.53 24.06
C GLU A 176 -28.51 6.90 25.12
N LYS A 177 -29.31 5.92 25.59
CA LYS A 177 -30.29 6.15 26.64
C LYS A 177 -29.62 6.56 27.96
N LEU A 178 -28.53 5.90 28.32
CA LEU A 178 -27.77 6.17 29.54
C LEU A 178 -27.06 7.53 29.46
N LEU A 179 -26.54 7.90 28.30
CA LEU A 179 -25.98 9.24 28.05
C LEU A 179 -27.06 10.34 28.16
N ARG A 180 -28.28 10.08 27.67
CA ARG A 180 -29.40 11.02 27.85
C ARG A 180 -29.77 11.19 29.32
N GLU A 181 -29.84 10.11 30.09
CA GLU A 181 -30.13 10.18 31.53
C GLU A 181 -29.09 10.99 32.29
N ILE A 182 -27.79 10.77 32.01
CA ILE A 182 -26.70 11.56 32.60
C ILE A 182 -26.78 13.03 32.18
N ALA A 183 -27.10 13.31 30.91
CA ALA A 183 -27.23 14.68 30.41
C ALA A 183 -28.47 15.40 30.99
N SER A 184 -29.52 14.66 31.34
CA SER A 184 -30.74 15.19 31.93
C SER A 184 -30.72 15.26 33.46
N ALA A 185 -29.72 14.66 34.11
CA ALA A 185 -29.57 14.73 35.55
C ALA A 185 -29.15 16.15 35.95
N PRO A 186 -29.94 16.89 36.76
CA PRO A 186 -29.59 18.23 37.15
C PRO A 186 -28.32 18.21 38.03
N LYS A 187 -27.30 18.97 37.62
CA LYS A 187 -26.15 19.31 38.48
C LYS A 187 -26.67 20.08 39.69
N GLY A 188 -26.87 19.41 40.81
CA GLY A 188 -27.27 20.11 42.02
C GLY A 188 -27.63 19.23 43.19
N GLU A 189 -26.62 18.65 43.85
CA GLU A 189 -26.68 18.54 45.30
C GLU A 189 -25.25 18.62 45.86
N LYS A 190 -24.88 19.82 46.31
CA LYS A 190 -23.79 19.97 47.27
C LYS A 190 -24.29 19.35 48.58
N PRO A 191 -23.55 18.46 49.25
CA PRO A 191 -23.89 18.09 50.60
C PRO A 191 -23.69 19.34 51.49
N LYS A 192 -24.77 19.78 52.13
CA LYS A 192 -24.73 20.72 53.26
C LYS A 192 -24.74 19.88 54.54
N ASP A 193 -23.62 19.92 55.22
CA ASP A 193 -23.33 19.87 56.66
C ASP A 193 -24.33 19.17 57.61
N HIS A 194 -23.81 18.16 58.32
CA HIS A 194 -23.71 18.15 59.79
C HIS A 194 -22.44 17.45 60.24
#